data_AF-A0A3M3EM19-F1
#
_entry.id   AF-A0A3M3EM19-F1
#
_cell.length_a   1.000
_cell.length_b   1.000
_cell.length_c   1.000
_cell.angle_alpha   90.00
_cell.angle_beta   90.00
_cell.angle_gamma   90.00
#
_symmetry.space_group_name_H-M   'P 1'
#
loop_
_entity.id
_entity.type
_entity.pdbx_description
1 polymer ?
#
loop_
_entity_poly.entity_id
_entity_poly.type
_entity_poly.pdbx_seq_one_letter_code
_entity_poly.pdbx_strand_id
1 'polypeptide(L)' 'GVEMVMPGDNIQMTVTLIKTIAMEDGLRFAIREGGRTVGAGVVAKVIE' A
#
# COMPACT_ATOMS: atom_id res chain seq x y z
N GLY A 1 7.61 -12.52 -15.61
CA GLY A 1 6.70 -11.77 -14.71
C GLY A 1 7.22 -10.36 -14.60
N VAL A 2 6.39 -9.39 -14.23
CA VAL A 2 6.88 -8.03 -13.95
C VAL A 2 7.60 -8.09 -12.60
N GLU A 3 8.93 -8.02 -12.60
CA GLU A 3 9.75 -8.19 -11.38
C GLU A 3 9.79 -6.92 -10.53
N MET A 4 9.43 -5.77 -11.10
CA MET A 4 9.44 -4.47 -10.44
C MET A 4 8.20 -3.65 -10.81
N VAL A 5 7.82 -2.75 -9.89
CA VAL A 5 6.75 -1.76 -10.12
C VAL A 5 7.39 -0.45 -10.54
N MET A 6 6.90 0.15 -11.63
CA MET A 6 7.42 1.41 -12.16
C MET A 6 6.56 2.59 -11.69
N PRO A 7 7.12 3.82 -11.63
CA PRO A 7 6.32 5.01 -11.37
C PRO A 7 5.18 5.16 -12.38
N GLY A 8 3.95 5.30 -11.88
CA GLY A 8 2.74 5.42 -12.70
C GLY A 8 1.94 4.12 -12.84
N ASP A 9 2.49 2.98 -12.43
CA ASP A 9 1.78 1.71 -12.46
C ASP A 9 0.69 1.66 -11.39
N ASN A 10 -0.46 1.09 -11.77
CA ASN A 10 -1.49 0.65 -10.83
C ASN A 10 -1.31 -0.84 -10.57
N ILE A 11 -1.12 -1.21 -9.31
CA ILE A 11 -0.83 -2.59 -8.92
C ILE A 11 -1.61 -2.96 -7.66
N GLN A 12 -1.91 -4.26 -7.50
CA GLN A 12 -2.41 -4.83 -6.25
C GLN A 12 -1.25 -5.51 -5.53
N MET A 13 -1.15 -5.30 -4.21
CA MET A 13 -0.09 -5.89 -3.39
C MET A 13 -0.62 -6.26 -2.01
N THR A 14 -0.01 -7.28 -1.41
CA THR A 14 -0.21 -7.64 0.00
C THR A 14 0.81 -6.91 0.85
N VAL A 15 0.38 -6.30 1.94
CA VAL A 15 1.24 -5.54 2.85
C VAL A 15 1.08 -6.10 4.27
N THR A 16 2.21 -6.36 4.94
CA THR A 16 2.24 -6.75 6.36
C THR A 16 2.73 -5.57 7.17
N LEU A 17 1.96 -5.14 8.18
CA LEU A 17 2.38 -4.08 9.08
C LEU A 17 3.20 -4.65 10.25
N ILE A 18 4.22 -3.91 10.67
CA ILE A 18 5.03 -4.25 11.85
C ILE A 18 4.27 -4.11 13.17
N LYS A 19 3.14 -3.38 13.17
CA LYS A 19 2.27 -3.13 14.32
C LYS A 19 0.83 -3.13 13.85
N THR A 20 -0.07 -3.57 14.72
CA THR A 20 -1.51 -3.54 14.47
C THR A 20 -2.00 -2.10 14.42
N ILE A 21 -2.77 -1.79 13.38
CA ILE A 21 -3.43 -0.51 13.18
C ILE A 21 -4.90 -0.80 12.88
N ALA A 22 -5.81 -0.03 13.47
CA ALA A 22 -7.22 -0.10 13.14
C ALA A 22 -7.42 0.31 11.68
N MET A 23 -8.05 -0.55 10.89
CA MET A 23 -8.26 -0.35 9.45
C MET A 23 -9.55 -1.03 8.99
N GLU A 24 -10.09 -0.54 7.89
CA GLU A 24 -11.28 -1.08 7.22
C GLU A 24 -11.07 -1.06 5.70
N ASP A 25 -11.83 -1.89 4.98
CA ASP A 25 -11.84 -1.89 3.52
C ASP A 25 -12.30 -0.52 3.00
N GLY A 26 -11.60 0.01 2.00
CA GLY A 26 -11.86 1.35 1.46
C GLY A 26 -11.06 2.47 2.15
N LEU A 27 -10.35 2.20 3.25
CA LEU A 27 -9.48 3.18 3.89
C LEU A 27 -8.36 3.62 2.93
N ARG A 28 -8.21 4.94 2.73
CA ARG A 28 -7.13 5.51 1.90
C ARG A 28 -5.86 5.71 2.70
N PHE A 29 -4.72 5.48 2.08
CA PHE A 29 -3.41 5.67 2.70
C PHE A 29 -2.37 6.21 1.71
N ALA A 30 -1.24 6.69 2.24
CA ALA A 30 -0.08 7.11 1.47
C ALA A 30 1.15 6.30 1.90
N ILE A 31 1.99 5.93 0.92
CA ILE A 31 3.27 5.26 1.15
C ILE A 31 4.36 6.32 1.11
N ARG A 32 5.23 6.34 2.14
CA ARG A 32 6.29 7.35 2.27
C ARG A 32 7.64 6.71 2.55
N GLU A 33 8.66 7.23 1.87
CA GLU A 33 10.06 6.83 2.04
C GLU A 33 10.94 8.08 1.97
N GLY A 34 11.95 8.19 2.84
CA GLY A 34 12.86 9.35 2.85
C GLY A 34 12.17 10.70 3.01
N GLY A 35 10.99 10.74 3.65
CA GLY A 35 10.18 11.95 3.82
C GLY A 35 9.29 12.33 2.63
N ARG A 36 9.39 11.62 1.49
CA ARG A 36 8.60 11.89 0.28
C ARG A 36 7.45 10.88 0.14
N THR A 37 6.36 11.29 -0.50
CA THR A 37 5.28 10.38 -0.89
C THR A 37 5.68 9.66 -2.17
N VAL A 38 5.69 8.33 -2.12
CA VAL A 38 6.09 7.46 -3.25
C VAL A 38 4.91 6.67 -3.83
N GLY A 39 3.77 6.65 -3.11
CA GLY A 39 2.55 6.01 -3.59
C GLY A 39 1.33 6.44 -2.79
N ALA A 40 0.16 6.19 -3.37
CA ALA A 40 -1.14 6.34 -2.72
C ALA A 40 -1.95 5.08 -2.98
N GLY A 41 -2.74 4.67 -1.99
CA GLY A 41 -3.49 3.42 -2.07
C GLY A 41 -4.80 3.47 -1.32
N VAL A 42 -5.57 2.41 -1.52
CA VAL A 42 -6.80 2.12 -0.80
C VAL A 42 -6.74 0.67 -0.33
N VAL A 43 -7.14 0.40 0.91
CA VAL A 43 -7.23 -0.96 1.45
C VAL A 43 -8.31 -1.70 0.68
N ALA A 44 -7.91 -2.70 -0.11
CA ALA A 44 -8.85 -3.51 -0.89
C ALA A 44 -9.54 -4.57 -0.02
N LYS A 45 -8.78 -5.18 0.90
CA LYS A 45 -9.25 -6.20 1.83
C LYS A 45 -8.30 -6.30 3.02
N VAL A 46 -8.82 -6.32 4.25
CA VAL A 46 -8.04 -6.66 5.46
C VAL A 46 -7.86 -8.18 5.55
N ILE A 47 -6.60 -8.62 5.74
CA ILE A 47 -6.19 -10.02 5.87
C ILE A 47 -5.28 -10.18 7.10
N GLU A 48 -5.39 -11.32 7.80
CA GLU A 48 -4.60 -11.66 9.01
C GLU A 48 -3.53 -12.71 8.72
#